data_AF-A0ABC9HAB5-F1
#
_entry.id   AF-A0ABC9HAB5-F1
#
_cell.length_a   1.000
_cell.length_b   1.000
_cell.length_c   1.000
_cell.angle_alpha   90.00
_cell.angle_beta   90.00
_cell.angle_gamma   90.00
#
_symmetry.space_group_name_H-M   'P 1'
#
loop_
_entity.id
_entity.type
_entity.pdbx_description
1 polymer ?
#
loop_
_entity_poly.entity_id
_entity_poly.type
_entity_poly.pdbx_seq_one_letter_code
_entity_poly.pdbx_strand_id
1 'polypeptide(L)'
;MAILPDDFLMDIMKKGYEKEIENKNKTVEEAAETRATRLKGYLSICVSGLATLYWSGSLPVFKETHQTHPNLAYIGVVYSLVVVLLNLAGVAAAYFPSTTPFPLDIAGLAAWQSMISVLVNFHVATFIVHPKLISSIISMFVSLFIITVFWGMVAQDPNVRSTSLFENFL
;
A
#
# COMPACT_ATOMS: atom_id res chain seq x y z
N MET A 1 -38.77 1.41 1.80
CA MET A 1 -38.30 0.13 2.38
C MET A 1 -36.79 0.17 2.34
N ALA A 2 -36.15 0.63 3.43
CA ALA A 2 -34.70 0.56 3.56
C ALA A 2 -34.35 -0.89 3.91
N ILE A 3 -33.56 -1.56 3.06
CA ILE A 3 -33.28 -3.00 3.14
C ILE A 3 -32.17 -3.30 4.16
N LEU A 4 -31.48 -2.29 4.68
CA LEU A 4 -30.40 -2.44 5.64
C LEU A 4 -30.59 -1.45 6.80
N PRO A 5 -30.38 -1.88 8.06
CA PRO A 5 -30.49 -1.00 9.21
C PRO A 5 -29.38 0.06 9.16
N ASP A 6 -29.67 1.26 9.67
CA ASP A 6 -28.82 2.46 9.50
C ASP A 6 -27.41 2.30 10.12
N ASP A 7 -27.26 1.37 11.05
CA ASP A 7 -26.02 1.00 11.72
C ASP A 7 -25.17 -0.01 10.92
N PHE A 8 -25.74 -0.74 9.96
CA PHE A 8 -25.02 -1.78 9.19
C PHE A 8 -23.89 -1.19 8.34
N LEU A 9 -24.16 -0.09 7.64
CA LEU A 9 -23.13 0.57 6.82
C LEU A 9 -22.07 1.21 7.72
N MET A 10 -22.48 1.80 8.84
CA MET A 10 -21.56 2.37 9.82
C MET A 10 -20.66 1.30 10.46
N ASP A 11 -21.21 0.11 10.72
CA ASP A 11 -20.47 -1.01 11.30
C ASP A 11 -19.51 -1.66 10.28
N ILE A 12 -19.88 -1.76 9.01
CA ILE A 12 -18.94 -2.21 7.95
C ILE A 12 -17.82 -1.19 7.72
N MET A 13 -18.13 0.11 7.83
CA MET A 13 -17.17 1.19 7.64
C MET A 13 -16.25 1.40 8.86
N LYS A 14 -16.64 0.91 10.04
CA LYS A 14 -15.81 0.96 11.25
C LYS A 14 -14.61 0.03 11.08
N LYS A 15 -13.40 0.57 11.18
CA LYS A 15 -12.18 -0.24 11.07
C LYS A 15 -12.17 -1.26 12.22
N GLY A 16 -11.68 -2.47 11.97
CA GLY A 16 -11.68 -3.56 12.97
C GLY A 16 -10.98 -3.18 14.26
N TYR A 17 -9.96 -2.32 14.20
CA TYR A 17 -9.29 -1.79 15.39
C TYR A 17 -10.22 -0.89 16.24
N GLU A 18 -11.13 -0.12 15.63
CA GLU A 18 -12.10 0.74 16.34
C GLU A 18 -13.11 -0.13 17.08
N LYS A 19 -13.54 -1.23 16.45
CA LYS A 19 -14.38 -2.26 17.09
C LYS A 19 -13.64 -2.98 18.23
N GLU A 20 -12.33 -3.17 18.11
CA GLU A 20 -11.52 -3.80 19.15
C GLU A 20 -11.21 -2.87 20.33
N ILE A 21 -11.06 -1.57 20.11
CA ILE A 21 -10.89 -0.56 21.19
C ILE A 21 -12.21 -0.35 21.95
N GLU A 22 -13.36 -0.38 21.27
CA GLU A 22 -14.67 -0.32 21.95
C GLU A 22 -14.97 -1.60 22.74
N ASN A 23 -14.59 -2.77 22.24
CA ASN A 23 -14.93 -4.06 22.88
C ASN A 23 -13.91 -4.54 23.92
N LYS A 24 -12.70 -3.99 23.95
CA LYS A 24 -11.68 -4.34 24.94
C LYS A 24 -11.03 -3.06 25.44
N ASN A 25 -10.96 -2.89 26.76
CA ASN A 25 -10.05 -1.96 27.44
C ASN A 25 -8.59 -2.32 27.09
N LYS A 26 -8.17 -2.16 25.82
CA LYS A 26 -6.80 -2.40 25.40
C LYS A 26 -5.90 -1.38 26.08
N THR A 27 -4.84 -1.86 26.69
CA THR A 27 -3.86 -0.97 27.32
C THR A 27 -3.10 -0.20 26.24
N VAL A 28 -2.54 0.96 26.61
CA VAL A 28 -1.69 1.77 25.71
C VAL A 28 -0.52 0.95 25.15
N GLU A 29 -0.04 -0.02 25.93
CA GLU A 29 1.05 -0.92 25.58
C GLU A 29 0.66 -1.91 24.46
N GLU A 30 -0.50 -2.55 24.56
CA GLU A 30 -1.03 -3.45 23.52
C GLU A 30 -1.28 -2.71 22.18
N ALA A 31 -1.73 -1.46 22.26
CA ALA A 31 -1.90 -0.60 21.08
C ALA A 31 -0.55 -0.24 20.44
N ALA A 32 0.48 0.03 21.25
CA ALA A 32 1.82 0.32 20.77
C ALA A 32 2.47 -0.90 20.11
N GLU A 33 2.32 -2.10 20.69
CA GLU A 33 2.82 -3.35 20.13
C GLU A 33 2.17 -3.70 18.78
N THR A 34 0.84 -3.52 18.70
CA THR A 34 0.09 -3.71 17.45
C THR A 34 0.60 -2.78 16.35
N ARG A 35 0.82 -1.50 16.68
CA ARG A 35 1.37 -0.50 15.75
C ARG A 35 2.78 -0.86 15.29
N ALA A 36 3.66 -1.28 16.21
CA ALA A 36 5.02 -1.68 15.87
C ALA A 36 5.04 -2.90 14.93
N THR A 37 4.18 -3.89 15.20
CA THR A 37 4.04 -5.09 14.37
C THR A 37 3.57 -4.73 12.95
N ARG A 38 2.58 -3.84 12.83
CA ARG A 38 2.08 -3.35 11.54
C ARG A 38 3.15 -2.61 10.74
N LEU A 39 3.85 -1.67 11.39
CA LEU A 39 4.96 -0.93 10.75
C LEU A 39 6.06 -1.87 10.24
N LYS A 40 6.40 -2.91 11.00
CA LYS A 40 7.37 -3.93 10.56
C LYS A 40 6.89 -4.70 9.33
N GLY A 41 5.60 -5.03 9.28
CA GLY A 41 4.97 -5.64 8.11
C GLY A 41 5.08 -4.74 6.87
N TYR A 42 4.70 -3.46 7.00
CA TYR A 42 4.82 -2.49 5.91
C TYR A 42 6.27 -2.24 5.49
N LEU A 43 7.20 -2.18 6.44
CA LEU A 43 8.62 -2.06 6.15
C LEU A 43 9.11 -3.22 5.28
N SER A 44 8.73 -4.46 5.62
CA SER A 44 9.08 -5.64 4.82
C SER A 44 8.58 -5.53 3.38
N ILE A 45 7.33 -5.09 3.19
CA ILE A 45 6.73 -4.89 1.86
C ILE A 45 7.43 -3.74 1.10
N CYS A 46 7.77 -2.65 1.79
CA CYS A 46 8.45 -1.51 1.17
C CYS A 46 9.85 -1.89 0.68
N VAL A 47 10.63 -2.56 1.53
CA VAL A 47 11.97 -3.06 1.19
C VAL A 47 11.89 -4.08 0.05
N SER A 48 10.92 -5.00 0.09
CA SER A 48 10.68 -5.97 -0.99
C SER A 48 10.29 -5.29 -2.31
N GLY A 49 9.54 -4.19 -2.24
CA GLY A 49 9.17 -3.37 -3.39
C GLY A 49 10.37 -2.68 -4.04
N LEU A 50 11.21 -2.04 -3.22
CA LEU A 50 12.48 -1.48 -3.67
C LEU A 50 13.35 -2.56 -4.32
N ALA A 51 13.50 -3.70 -3.63
CA ALA A 51 14.26 -4.82 -4.16
C ALA A 51 13.70 -5.28 -5.52
N THR A 52 12.39 -5.39 -5.66
CA THR A 52 11.75 -5.76 -6.92
C THR A 52 12.02 -4.72 -8.00
N LEU A 53 11.87 -3.42 -7.74
CA LEU A 53 12.10 -2.39 -8.76
C LEU A 53 13.55 -2.37 -9.29
N TYR A 54 14.54 -2.68 -8.44
CA TYR A 54 15.94 -2.74 -8.84
C TYR A 54 16.36 -4.10 -9.41
N TRP A 55 15.86 -5.23 -8.87
CA TRP A 55 16.28 -6.59 -9.25
C TRP A 55 15.33 -7.33 -10.20
N SER A 56 14.06 -6.95 -10.32
CA SER A 56 13.09 -7.68 -11.17
C SER A 56 13.25 -7.45 -12.68
N GLY A 57 14.24 -6.66 -13.10
CA GLY A 57 14.44 -6.36 -14.51
C GLY A 57 13.39 -5.40 -15.09
N SER A 58 12.80 -4.51 -14.27
CA SER A 58 11.87 -3.47 -14.75
C SER A 58 12.52 -2.56 -15.80
N LEU A 59 13.83 -2.30 -15.69
CA LEU A 59 14.58 -1.48 -16.66
C LEU A 59 14.59 -2.11 -18.08
N PRO A 60 15.01 -3.38 -18.25
CA PRO A 60 14.85 -4.09 -19.52
C PRO A 60 13.43 -4.03 -20.08
N VAL A 61 12.42 -4.26 -19.23
CA VAL A 61 11.00 -4.25 -19.63
C VAL A 61 10.59 -2.88 -20.17
N PHE A 62 10.96 -1.79 -19.51
CA PHE A 62 10.67 -0.44 -20.00
C PHE A 62 11.47 -0.09 -21.25
N LYS A 63 12.72 -0.54 -21.37
CA LYS A 63 13.55 -0.33 -22.56
C LYS A 63 12.93 -0.99 -23.80
N GLU A 64 12.45 -2.22 -23.66
CA GLU A 64 11.78 -2.96 -24.74
C GLU A 64 10.40 -2.37 -25.05
N THR A 65 9.63 -2.03 -24.00
CA THR A 65 8.34 -1.34 -24.16
C THR A 65 8.52 0.00 -24.87
N HIS A 66 9.62 0.72 -24.65
CA HIS A 66 9.86 2.01 -25.30
C HIS A 66 9.99 1.91 -26.82
N GLN A 67 10.49 0.78 -27.33
CA GLN A 67 10.66 0.57 -28.78
C GLN A 67 9.32 0.44 -29.52
N THR A 68 8.30 -0.07 -28.85
CA THR A 68 6.97 -0.33 -29.44
C THR A 68 5.90 0.66 -28.97
N HIS A 69 6.00 1.11 -27.71
CA HIS A 69 5.02 1.95 -27.02
C HIS A 69 5.73 3.00 -26.14
N PRO A 70 6.38 4.02 -26.73
CA PRO A 70 7.24 4.97 -26.01
C PRO A 70 6.52 5.75 -24.91
N ASN A 71 5.26 6.13 -25.12
CA ASN A 71 4.46 6.84 -24.13
C ASN A 71 4.14 5.97 -22.91
N LEU A 72 3.84 4.68 -23.11
CA LEU A 72 3.57 3.73 -22.03
C LEU A 72 4.82 3.51 -21.19
N ALA A 73 5.98 3.35 -21.84
CA ALA A 73 7.26 3.23 -21.15
C ALA A 73 7.60 4.47 -20.32
N TYR A 74 7.39 5.67 -20.87
CA TYR A 74 7.61 6.93 -20.14
C TYR A 74 6.75 7.04 -18.88
N ILE A 75 5.44 6.79 -19.02
CA ILE A 75 4.51 6.79 -17.87
C ILE A 75 4.92 5.74 -16.84
N GLY A 76 5.31 4.55 -17.28
CA GLY A 76 5.79 3.47 -16.40
C GLY A 76 7.03 3.87 -15.60
N VAL A 77 8.02 4.50 -16.24
CA VAL A 77 9.23 4.99 -15.56
C VAL A 77 8.91 6.07 -14.54
N VAL A 78 8.09 7.07 -14.90
CA VAL A 78 7.67 8.13 -13.97
C VAL A 78 6.93 7.54 -12.77
N TYR A 79 6.01 6.60 -13.00
CA TYR A 79 5.32 5.88 -11.94
C TYR A 79 6.29 5.11 -11.03
N SER A 80 7.25 4.36 -11.60
CA SER A 80 8.26 3.65 -10.80
C SER A 80 9.10 4.59 -9.93
N LEU A 81 9.46 5.79 -10.41
CA LEU A 81 10.16 6.77 -9.60
C LEU A 81 9.31 7.25 -8.41
N VAL A 82 8.02 7.53 -8.64
CA VAL A 82 7.09 7.89 -7.56
C VAL A 82 6.99 6.75 -6.54
N VAL A 83 6.90 5.50 -7.00
CA VAL A 83 6.86 4.34 -6.11
C VAL A 83 8.16 4.21 -5.30
N VAL A 84 9.33 4.46 -5.89
CA VAL A 84 10.60 4.47 -5.15
C VAL A 84 10.57 5.53 -4.04
N LEU A 85 10.15 6.77 -4.35
CA LEU A 85 10.05 7.84 -3.36
C LEU A 85 9.08 7.50 -2.23
N LEU A 86 7.93 6.93 -2.56
CA LEU A 86 6.95 6.49 -1.56
C LEU A 86 7.51 5.36 -0.69
N ASN A 87 8.20 4.38 -1.26
CA ASN A 87 8.83 3.31 -0.49
C ASN A 87 9.93 3.84 0.44
N LEU A 88 10.75 4.79 0.00
CA LEU A 88 11.73 5.44 0.86
C LEU A 88 11.05 6.19 2.01
N ALA A 89 9.96 6.91 1.74
CA ALA A 89 9.16 7.57 2.77
C ALA A 89 8.54 6.56 3.75
N GLY A 90 8.03 5.42 3.25
CA GLY A 90 7.47 4.35 4.09
C GLY A 90 8.52 3.66 4.96
N VAL A 91 9.72 3.42 4.42
CA VAL A 91 10.87 2.92 5.18
C VAL A 91 11.24 3.90 6.28
N ALA A 92 11.36 5.19 5.97
CA ALA A 92 11.64 6.23 6.96
C ALA A 92 10.54 6.31 8.04
N ALA A 93 9.27 6.22 7.65
CA ALA A 93 8.14 6.20 8.57
C ALA A 93 8.18 5.01 9.53
N ALA A 94 8.63 3.84 9.07
CA ALA A 94 8.75 2.64 9.90
C ALA A 94 9.97 2.66 10.83
N TYR A 95 11.11 3.24 10.41
CA TYR A 95 12.30 3.39 11.25
C TYR A 95 12.21 4.54 12.25
N PHE A 96 11.52 5.62 11.88
CA PHE A 96 11.38 6.84 12.68
C PHE A 96 9.90 7.18 12.93
N PRO A 97 9.12 6.28 13.56
CA PRO A 97 7.67 6.46 13.73
C PRO A 97 7.30 7.54 14.77
N SER A 98 8.25 7.98 15.59
CA SER A 98 8.04 9.06 16.58
C SER A 98 8.14 10.46 15.97
N THR A 99 8.94 10.63 14.91
CA THR A 99 9.17 11.92 14.25
C THR A 99 8.36 12.10 12.97
N THR A 100 7.80 11.01 12.45
CA THR A 100 7.02 11.02 11.21
C THR A 100 5.54 11.24 11.52
N PRO A 101 4.86 12.23 10.90
CA PRO A 101 3.42 12.36 11.05
C PRO A 101 2.73 11.16 10.39
N PHE A 102 1.76 10.55 11.09
CA PHE A 102 0.96 9.43 10.56
C PHE A 102 1.80 8.28 9.96
N PRO A 103 2.75 7.68 10.71
CA PRO A 103 3.71 6.74 10.14
C PRO A 103 3.06 5.45 9.63
N LEU A 104 1.93 5.03 10.21
CA LEU A 104 1.16 3.88 9.72
C LEU A 104 0.57 4.17 8.35
N ASP A 105 -0.06 5.34 8.16
CA ASP A 105 -0.67 5.70 6.88
C ASP A 105 0.39 5.88 5.79
N ILE A 106 1.53 6.51 6.11
CA ILE A 106 2.63 6.69 5.15
C ILE A 106 3.25 5.34 4.78
N ALA A 107 3.59 4.50 5.77
CA ALA A 107 4.16 3.19 5.51
C ALA A 107 3.17 2.26 4.80
N GLY A 108 1.88 2.32 5.16
CA GLY A 108 0.81 1.56 4.54
C GLY A 108 0.57 1.97 3.08
N LEU A 109 0.52 3.28 2.79
CA LEU A 109 0.41 3.79 1.42
C LEU A 109 1.61 3.34 0.57
N ALA A 110 2.82 3.44 1.10
CA ALA A 110 4.04 3.00 0.43
C ALA A 110 4.01 1.49 0.13
N ALA A 111 3.61 0.67 1.12
CA ALA A 111 3.48 -0.77 0.96
C ALA A 111 2.42 -1.16 -0.07
N TRP A 112 1.27 -0.47 -0.11
CA TRP A 112 0.26 -0.67 -1.14
C TRP A 112 0.79 -0.35 -2.54
N GLN A 113 1.49 0.76 -2.69
CA GLN A 113 2.08 1.18 -3.97
C GLN A 113 3.19 0.22 -4.44
N SER A 114 3.96 -0.34 -3.51
CA SER A 114 4.90 -1.44 -3.78
C SER A 114 4.19 -2.65 -4.39
N MET A 115 3.09 -3.11 -3.79
CA MET A 115 2.31 -4.23 -4.34
C MET A 115 1.73 -3.94 -5.71
N ILE A 116 1.18 -2.73 -5.93
CA ILE A 116 0.69 -2.33 -7.25
C ILE A 116 1.83 -2.34 -8.27
N SER A 117 3.00 -1.84 -7.90
CA SER A 117 4.13 -1.78 -8.83
C SER A 117 4.63 -3.17 -9.24
N VAL A 118 4.62 -4.15 -8.33
CA VAL A 118 4.93 -5.54 -8.67
C VAL A 118 3.94 -6.07 -9.72
N LEU A 119 2.65 -5.82 -9.51
CA LEU A 119 1.59 -6.24 -10.42
C LEU A 119 1.74 -5.57 -11.80
N VAL A 120 1.97 -4.26 -11.85
CA VAL A 120 2.19 -3.52 -13.10
C VAL A 120 3.39 -4.09 -13.84
N ASN A 121 4.53 -4.29 -13.17
CA ASN A 121 5.72 -4.86 -13.79
C ASN A 121 5.47 -6.27 -14.35
N PHE A 122 4.75 -7.12 -13.61
CA PHE A 122 4.36 -8.44 -14.09
C PHE A 122 3.52 -8.37 -15.37
N HIS A 123 2.52 -7.48 -15.42
CA HIS A 123 1.68 -7.32 -16.60
C HIS A 123 2.41 -6.70 -17.78
N VAL A 124 3.31 -5.74 -17.54
CA VAL A 124 4.13 -5.14 -18.61
C VAL A 124 5.11 -6.16 -19.19
N ALA A 125 5.76 -6.96 -18.36
CA ALA A 125 6.59 -8.07 -18.82
C ALA A 125 5.76 -9.10 -19.63
N THR A 126 4.51 -9.33 -19.22
CA THR A 126 3.59 -10.23 -19.92
C THR A 126 3.15 -9.69 -21.28
N PHE A 127 3.05 -8.36 -21.46
CA PHE A 127 2.73 -7.75 -22.76
C PHE A 127 3.76 -8.07 -23.83
N ILE A 128 5.03 -8.19 -23.45
CA ILE A 128 6.13 -8.49 -24.37
C ILE A 128 5.95 -9.90 -24.98
N VAL A 129 5.36 -10.84 -24.24
CA VAL A 129 5.23 -12.25 -24.66
C VAL A 129 3.87 -12.60 -25.27
N HIS A 130 2.82 -11.80 -25.07
CA HIS A 130 1.48 -12.11 -25.54
C HIS A 130 0.95 -11.13 -26.61
N PRO A 131 0.45 -11.63 -27.77
CA PRO A 131 0.02 -10.79 -28.88
C PRO A 131 -1.30 -10.03 -28.66
N LYS A 132 -2.01 -10.26 -27.54
CA LYS A 132 -3.31 -9.63 -27.25
C LYS A 132 -3.20 -8.62 -26.11
N LEU A 133 -2.76 -7.41 -26.45
CA LEU A 133 -2.62 -6.27 -25.53
C LEU A 133 -3.89 -6.01 -24.70
N ILE A 134 -5.07 -6.10 -25.30
CA ILE A 134 -6.34 -5.83 -24.62
C ILE A 134 -6.59 -6.78 -23.44
N SER A 135 -6.34 -8.08 -23.60
CA SER A 135 -6.60 -9.08 -22.56
C SER A 135 -5.70 -8.88 -21.34
N SER A 136 -4.44 -8.50 -21.56
CA SER A 136 -3.51 -8.25 -20.44
C SER A 136 -3.80 -6.91 -19.75
N ILE A 137 -4.28 -5.88 -20.47
CA ILE A 137 -4.78 -4.64 -19.84
C ILE A 137 -5.99 -4.94 -18.94
N ILE A 138 -6.97 -5.69 -19.43
CA ILE A 138 -8.15 -6.06 -18.64
C ILE A 138 -7.73 -6.86 -17.40
N SER A 139 -6.83 -7.84 -17.56
CA SER A 139 -6.32 -8.62 -16.44
C SER A 139 -5.61 -7.74 -15.41
N MET A 140 -4.83 -6.74 -15.84
CA MET A 140 -4.16 -5.81 -14.94
C MET A 140 -5.17 -5.01 -14.11
N PHE A 141 -6.24 -4.48 -14.72
CA PHE A 141 -7.27 -3.74 -14.01
C PHE A 141 -8.04 -4.62 -13.02
N VAL A 142 -8.39 -5.85 -13.40
CA VAL A 142 -9.05 -6.81 -12.51
C VAL A 142 -8.16 -7.14 -11.31
N SER A 143 -6.88 -7.45 -11.54
CA SER A 143 -5.92 -7.72 -10.47
C SER A 143 -5.71 -6.50 -9.56
N LEU A 144 -5.63 -5.30 -10.13
CA LEU A 144 -5.48 -4.05 -9.37
C LEU A 144 -6.68 -3.82 -8.45
N PHE A 145 -7.89 -4.04 -8.96
CA PHE A 145 -9.12 -3.92 -8.18
C PHE A 145 -9.12 -4.91 -7.01
N ILE A 146 -8.83 -6.19 -7.28
CA ILE A 146 -8.78 -7.24 -6.25
C ILE A 146 -7.74 -6.89 -5.17
N ILE A 147 -6.52 -6.52 -5.57
CA ILE A 147 -5.46 -6.15 -4.63
C ILE A 147 -5.85 -4.93 -3.80
N THR A 148 -6.48 -3.93 -4.40
CA THR A 148 -6.88 -2.70 -3.70
C THR A 148 -7.99 -2.97 -2.68
N VAL A 149 -9.00 -3.76 -3.05
CA VAL A 149 -10.06 -4.18 -2.12
C VAL A 149 -9.49 -5.02 -1.00
N PHE A 150 -8.64 -6.00 -1.31
CA PHE A 150 -7.94 -6.81 -0.33
C PHE A 150 -7.11 -5.96 0.63
N TRP A 151 -6.35 -4.99 0.11
CA TRP A 151 -5.57 -4.07 0.92
C TRP A 151 -6.45 -3.28 1.88
N GLY A 152 -7.56 -2.71 1.39
CA GLY A 152 -8.51 -1.97 2.23
C GLY A 152 -9.10 -2.81 3.37
N MET A 153 -9.33 -4.11 3.13
CA MET A 153 -9.81 -5.03 4.15
C MET A 153 -8.75 -5.42 5.18
N VAL A 154 -7.47 -5.52 4.80
CA VAL A 154 -6.40 -6.04 5.66
C VAL A 154 -5.61 -4.95 6.39
N ALA A 155 -5.39 -3.79 5.76
CA ALA A 155 -4.58 -2.72 6.32
C ALA A 155 -5.20 -2.17 7.60
N GLN A 156 -6.52 -1.86 7.58
CA GLN A 156 -7.34 -1.39 8.70
C GLN A 156 -6.58 -0.66 9.83
N ASP A 157 -5.73 0.29 9.44
CA ASP A 157 -4.73 0.82 10.37
C ASP A 157 -5.37 1.65 11.49
N PRO A 158 -4.88 1.50 12.73
CA PRO A 158 -5.30 2.29 13.87
C PRO A 158 -4.98 3.76 13.66
N ASN A 159 -6.03 4.57 13.50
CA ASN A 159 -5.99 6.02 13.46
C ASN A 159 -5.91 6.61 14.88
N VAL A 160 -5.13 5.97 15.76
CA VAL A 160 -4.88 6.50 17.10
C VAL A 160 -3.94 7.69 16.91
N ARG A 161 -4.56 8.87 16.83
CA ARG A 161 -3.90 10.17 16.79
C ARG A 161 -2.84 10.17 17.90
N SER A 162 -1.60 10.49 17.57
CA SER A 162 -0.48 10.62 18.51
C SER A 162 -0.66 11.75 19.53
N THR A 163 -1.89 12.21 19.78
CA THR A 163 -2.22 13.31 20.68
C THR A 163 -1.80 13.00 22.12
N SER A 164 -1.83 11.75 22.57
CA SER A 164 -1.34 11.41 23.92
C SER A 164 0.18 11.53 24.06
N LEU A 165 0.95 11.54 22.97
CA LEU A 165 2.38 11.83 22.99
C LEU A 165 2.66 13.33 22.79
N PHE A 166 1.83 14.04 22.02
CA PHE A 166 1.98 15.48 21.81
C PHE A 166 1.59 16.31 23.05
N GLU A 167 0.64 15.83 23.87
CA GLU A 167 0.27 16.47 25.14
C GLU A 167 1.34 16.32 26.23
N ASN A 168 2.32 15.44 26.06
CA ASN A 168 3.47 15.31 26.99
C ASN A 168 4.68 16.18 26.58
N PHE A 169 4.56 16.98 25.51
CA PHE A 169 5.61 17.87 25.01
C PHE A 169 5.20 19.36 25.00
N LEU A 170 4.04 19.70 25.57
CA LEU A 170 3.59 21.07 25.87
C LEU A 170 3.38 21.23 27.37
#